data_AF-A0A6P1AFX8-F1
#
_entry.id   AF-A0A6P1AFX8-F1
#
_cell.length_a   1.000
_cell.length_b   1.000
_cell.length_c   1.000
_cell.angle_alpha   90.00
_cell.angle_beta   90.00
_cell.angle_gamma   90.00
#
_symmetry.space_group_name_H-M   'P 1'
#
loop_
_entity.id
_entity.type
_entity.pdbx_description
1 polymer ?
#
loop_
_entity_poly.entity_id
_entity_poly.type
_entity_poly.pdbx_seq_one_letter_code
_entity_poly.pdbx_strand_id
1 'polypeptide(L)' 'MTTESLKILQTFGWDSVSYKVLVQAKSGNRYLLWYYYPLAIEVGQEVLISFSYNTWVQINNPRNGKSSKIHQVSKIS' A
#
# COMPACT_ATOMS: atom_id res chain seq x y z
N MET A 1 -8.19 13.45 -7.69
CA MET A 1 -7.77 12.27 -6.91
C MET A 1 -7.90 11.06 -7.82
N THR A 2 -6.84 10.27 -7.93
CA THR A 2 -6.84 9.04 -8.75
C THR A 2 -6.62 7.84 -7.83
N THR A 3 -7.13 6.67 -8.22
CA THR A 3 -6.94 5.44 -7.45
C THR A 3 -6.41 4.36 -8.38
N GLU A 4 -5.38 3.64 -7.92
CA GLU A 4 -4.79 2.52 -8.67
C GLU A 4 -4.82 1.24 -7.83
N SER A 5 -5.00 0.10 -8.50
CA SER A 5 -4.89 -1.21 -7.87
C SER A 5 -3.45 -1.72 -7.95
N LEU A 6 -2.91 -2.12 -6.81
CA LEU A 6 -1.57 -2.67 -6.67
C LEU A 6 -1.63 -4.04 -6.00
N LYS A 7 -0.78 -4.96 -6.46
CA LYS A 7 -0.66 -6.30 -5.91
C LYS A 7 0.28 -6.32 -4.71
N ILE A 8 -0.11 -6.99 -3.63
CA ILE A 8 0.73 -7.23 -2.46
C ILE A 8 1.66 -8.40 -2.77
N LEU A 9 2.97 -8.13 -2.72
CA LEU A 9 4.01 -9.14 -2.91
C LEU A 9 4.51 -9.70 -1.58
N GLN A 10 4.57 -8.86 -0.55
CA GLN A 10 5.04 -9.26 0.78
C GLN A 10 4.45 -8.36 1.87
N THR A 11 4.11 -8.96 3.00
CA THR A 11 3.75 -8.24 4.23
C THR A 11 4.89 -8.37 5.23
N PHE A 12 5.33 -7.27 5.82
CA PHE A 12 6.37 -7.27 6.87
C PHE A 12 5.77 -7.10 8.27
N GLY A 13 4.50 -6.73 8.37
CA GLY A 13 3.84 -6.47 9.65
C GLY A 13 4.21 -5.10 10.21
N TRP A 14 4.24 -5.00 11.54
CA TRP A 14 4.56 -3.77 12.28
C TRP A 14 6.07 -3.47 12.24
N ASP A 15 6.42 -2.29 11.76
CA ASP A 15 7.77 -1.72 11.63
C ASP A 15 7.84 -0.41 12.44
N SER A 16 8.18 -0.56 13.72
CA SER A 16 8.29 0.50 14.73
C SER A 16 7.01 1.30 15.00
N VAL A 17 6.63 2.20 14.10
CA VAL A 17 5.47 3.13 14.26
C VAL A 17 4.43 2.97 13.16
N SER A 18 4.62 2.03 12.25
CA SER A 18 3.74 1.83 11.10
C SER A 18 3.82 0.40 10.58
N TYR A 19 2.87 0.00 9.74
CA TYR A 19 2.89 -1.26 9.03
C TYR A 19 3.62 -1.11 7.70
N LYS A 20 4.34 -2.15 7.29
CA LYS A 20 5.14 -2.17 6.06
C LYS A 20 4.73 -3.29 5.12
N VAL A 21 4.62 -2.97 3.83
CA VAL A 21 4.32 -3.92 2.74
C VAL A 21 5.19 -3.64 1.51
N LEU A 22 5.41 -4.67 0.69
CA LEU A 22 5.92 -4.57 -0.68
C LEU A 22 4.75 -4.72 -1.65
N VAL A 23 4.55 -3.72 -2.50
CA VAL A 23 3.50 -3.70 -3.53
C VAL A 23 4.08 -3.61 -4.94
N GLN A 24 3.32 -4.06 -5.92
CA GLN A 24 3.65 -3.96 -7.34
C GLN A 24 2.52 -3.29 -8.13
N ALA A 25 2.89 -2.29 -8.93
CA ALA A 25 2.01 -1.65 -9.89
C ALA A 25 1.89 -2.45 -11.18
N LYS A 26 0.84 -2.18 -11.97
CA LYS A 26 0.64 -2.84 -13.28
C LYS A 26 1.80 -2.64 -14.26
N SER A 27 2.55 -1.54 -14.11
CA SER A 27 3.79 -1.28 -14.87
C SER A 27 4.95 -2.21 -14.52
N GLY A 28 4.83 -3.03 -13.48
CA GLY A 28 5.88 -3.89 -12.97
C GLY A 28 6.73 -3.24 -11.88
N ASN A 29 6.66 -1.90 -11.73
CA ASN A 29 7.37 -1.15 -10.69
C ASN A 29 6.98 -1.64 -9.30
N ARG A 30 7.96 -1.68 -8.38
CA ARG A 30 7.78 -2.18 -7.01
C ARG A 30 8.07 -1.09 -5.99
N TYR A 31 7.30 -1.09 -4.91
CA TYR A 31 7.39 -0.08 -3.86
C TYR A 31 7.30 -0.70 -2.49
N LEU A 32 8.19 -0.30 -1.58
CA LEU A 32 7.97 -0.44 -0.14
C LEU A 32 7.06 0.69 0.33
N LEU A 33 6.09 0.35 1.17
CA LEU A 33 5.02 1.25 1.55
C LEU A 33 4.73 1.12 3.04
N TRP A 34 4.66 2.27 3.73
CA TRP A 34 4.37 2.33 5.16
C TRP A 34 3.08 3.09 5.44
N TYR A 35 2.25 2.53 6.33
CA TYR A 35 0.93 3.06 6.69
C TYR A 35 0.61 2.84 8.17
N TYR A 36 -0.24 3.68 8.77
CA TYR A 36 -0.36 3.76 10.23
C TYR A 36 -1.21 2.66 10.91
N TYR A 37 -2.28 2.22 10.26
CA TYR A 37 -3.32 1.40 10.88
C TYR A 37 -3.43 0.02 10.23
N PRO A 38 -3.66 -1.06 10.99
CA PRO A 38 -3.72 -2.41 10.45
C PRO A 38 -4.89 -2.60 9.49
N LEU A 39 -4.63 -3.23 8.35
CA LEU A 39 -5.61 -3.43 7.26
C LEU A 39 -5.98 -4.89 6.99
N ALA A 40 -5.39 -5.85 7.72
CA ALA A 40 -5.55 -7.29 7.49
C ALA A 40 -5.36 -7.67 6.01
N ILE A 41 -4.23 -7.27 5.45
CA ILE A 41 -3.84 -7.52 4.06
C ILE A 41 -3.01 -8.81 4.01
N GLU A 42 -3.20 -9.61 2.96
CA GLU A 42 -2.46 -10.85 2.72
C GLU A 42 -1.67 -10.80 1.40
N VAL A 43 -0.64 -11.65 1.29
CA VAL A 43 0.15 -11.79 0.06
C VAL A 43 -0.73 -12.25 -1.10
N GLY A 44 -0.53 -11.64 -2.27
CA GLY A 44 -1.29 -11.92 -3.48
C GLY A 44 -2.60 -11.14 -3.60
N GLN A 45 -3.06 -10.46 -2.55
CA GLN A 45 -4.23 -9.59 -2.62
C GLN A 45 -3.94 -8.32 -3.41
N GLU A 46 -4.99 -7.71 -3.96
CA GLU A 46 -4.94 -6.36 -4.50
C GLU A 46 -5.40 -5.35 -3.44
N VAL A 47 -4.70 -4.22 -3.37
CA VAL A 47 -5.05 -3.06 -2.55
C VAL A 47 -5.25 -1.84 -3.45
N LEU A 48 -6.11 -0.93 -3.02
CA LEU A 48 -6.36 0.32 -3.72
C LEU A 48 -5.53 1.42 -3.10
N ILE A 49 -4.76 2.12 -3.93
CA ILE A 49 -3.93 3.25 -3.54
C ILE A 49 -4.53 4.52 -4.11
N SER A 50 -4.85 5.48 -3.24
CA SER A 50 -5.31 6.80 -3.65
C SER A 50 -4.16 7.80 -3.72
N PHE A 51 -4.17 8.60 -4.78
CA PHE A 51 -3.19 9.63 -5.08
C PHE A 51 -3.83 11.02 -5.15
N SER A 52 -3.08 12.02 -4.70
CA SER A 52 -3.39 13.44 -4.86
C SER A 52 -2.16 14.17 -5.39
N TYR A 53 -2.25 14.79 -6.56
CA TYR A 53 -1.12 15.48 -7.21
C TYR A 53 0.17 14.64 -7.23
N ASN A 54 0.09 13.38 -7.67
CA ASN A 54 1.19 12.39 -7.70
C ASN A 54 1.75 11.98 -6.31
N THR A 55 1.14 12.44 -5.22
CA THR A 55 1.49 12.03 -3.86
C THR A 55 0.64 10.84 -3.45
N TRP A 56 1.27 9.83 -2.85
CA TRP A 56 0.59 8.66 -2.27
C TRP A 56 -0.10 9.08 -0.97
N VAL A 57 -1.42 8.87 -0.87
CA VAL A 57 -2.22 9.38 0.25
C VAL A 57 -2.74 8.26 1.15
N GLN A 58 -3.37 7.25 0.54
CA GLN A 58 -4.11 6.25 1.30
C GLN A 58 -3.99 4.87 0.65
N ILE A 59 -3.91 3.85 1.48
CA ILE A 59 -4.06 2.45 1.10
C ILE A 59 -5.39 1.95 1.64
N ASN A 60 -6.15 1.23 0.81
CA ASN A 60 -7.43 0.64 1.16
C ASN A 60 -7.42 -0.86 0.83
N ASN A 61 -7.93 -1.66 1.74
CA ASN A 61 -8.20 -3.08 1.49
C ASN A 61 -9.66 -3.23 1.04
N PRO A 62 -9.93 -3.47 -0.26
CA PRO A 62 -11.29 -3.53 -0.77
C PRO A 62 -12.08 -4.74 -0.23
N ARG A 63 -11.41 -5.76 0.32
CA ARG A 63 -12.08 -6.95 0.89
C ARG A 63 -12.79 -6.67 2.21
N ASN A 64 -12.31 -5.69 2.98
CA ASN A 64 -12.86 -5.37 4.30
C ASN A 64 -13.19 -3.87 4.50
N GLY A 65 -12.97 -3.03 3.48
CA GLY A 65 -13.24 -1.60 3.49
C GLY A 65 -12.29 -0.77 4.38
N LYS A 66 -11.35 -1.38 5.09
CA LYS A 66 -10.41 -0.65 5.95
C LYS A 66 -9.43 0.16 5.12
N SER A 67 -9.04 1.30 5.63
CA SER A 67 -8.04 2.16 5.00
C SER A 67 -7.09 2.78 6.01
N SER A 68 -5.92 3.17 5.52
CA SER A 68 -4.91 3.84 6.32
C SER A 68 -4.14 4.85 5.48
N LYS A 69 -3.74 5.96 6.13
CA LYS A 69 -2.88 6.95 5.50
C LYS A 69 -1.50 6.36 5.27
N ILE A 70 -0.98 6.61 4.07
CA ILE A 70 0.39 6.30 3.68
C ILE A 70 1.26 7.45 4.16
N HIS A 71 2.41 7.16 4.78
CA HIS A 71 3.33 8.21 5.24
C HIS A 71 4.71 8.12 4.61
N GLN A 72 5.09 6.94 4.11
CA GLN A 72 6.35 6.74 3.42
C GLN A 72 6.19 5.74 2.27
N VAL A 73 6.87 6.03 1.17
CA VAL A 73 6.97 5.16 0.00
C VAL A 73 8.41 5.18 -0.51
N SER A 74 8.96 4.02 -0.86
CA SER A 74 10.27 3.89 -1.50
C SER A 74 10.15 3.01 -2.73
N LYS A 75 10.55 3.53 -3.89
CA LYS A 75 10.61 2.75 -5.14
C LYS A 75 11.85 1.84 -5.11
N ILE A 76 11.66 0.57 -5.45
CA ILE A 76 12.73 -0.44 -5.44
C ILE A 76 13.26 -0.72 -6.86
N SER A 77 12.36 -0.77 -7.84
CA SER A 77 12.66 -1.02 -9.27
C SER A 77 11.50 -0.51 -10.11
#